data_AF-A0AAU4GHR9-F1
#
_entry.id   AF-A0AAU4GHR9-F1
#
_cell.length_a   1.000
_cell.length_b   1.000
_cell.length_c   1.000
_cell.angle_alpha   90.00
_cell.angle_beta   90.00
_cell.angle_gamma   90.00
#
_symmetry.space_group_name_H-M   'P 1'
#
loop_
_entity.id
_entity.type
_entity.pdbx_description
1 polymer ?
#
loop_
_entity_poly.entity_id
_entity_poly.type
_entity_poly.pdbx_seq_one_letter_code
_entity_poly.pdbx_strand_id
1 'polypeptide(L)'
;MRSGQPQVFATIAASESTVAYADLDQLGFVRPEPAEDPGNHRTKARNLAAIWPTFRAEGAEYLVGDVGESVALERYVRAVPDGDLTLCRLRAGPGELTARILARGRGDGKTVEEIAAPLLARLTSGSKLSSP
;
A
#
# COMPACT_ATOMS: atom_id res chain seq x y z
N MET A 1 -9.05 3.34 11.93
CA MET A 1 -9.46 4.49 11.08
C MET A 1 -8.55 4.53 9.86
N ARG A 2 -8.99 3.98 8.72
CA ARG A 2 -8.11 3.73 7.56
C ARG A 2 -8.67 4.42 6.32
N SER A 3 -7.99 5.46 5.82
CA SER A 3 -8.48 6.11 4.58
C SER A 3 -7.50 6.98 3.81
N GLY A 4 -6.19 6.95 4.11
CA GLY A 4 -5.25 7.82 3.40
C GLY A 4 -4.13 7.11 2.64
N GLN A 5 -3.96 5.79 2.79
CA GLN A 5 -2.96 5.04 2.02
C GLN A 5 -3.12 5.21 0.51
N PRO A 6 -4.35 5.21 -0.05
CA PRO A 6 -4.53 5.43 -1.48
C PRO A 6 -4.03 6.81 -1.93
N GLN A 7 -4.11 7.84 -1.08
CA GLN A 7 -3.57 9.17 -1.42
C GLN A 7 -2.04 9.16 -1.47
N VAL A 8 -1.35 8.59 -0.48
CA VAL A 8 0.13 8.52 -0.49
C VAL A 8 0.61 7.74 -1.70
N PHE A 9 -0.01 6.59 -1.96
CA PHE A 9 0.27 5.79 -3.16
C PHE A 9 0.05 6.60 -4.43
N ALA A 10 -1.12 7.25 -4.58
CA ALA A 10 -1.43 8.03 -5.77
C ALA A 10 -0.48 9.21 -5.98
N THR A 11 -0.04 9.88 -4.90
CA THR A 11 0.95 10.95 -4.98
C THR A 11 2.30 10.45 -5.50
N ILE A 12 2.79 9.31 -5.00
CA ILE A 12 4.05 8.73 -5.48
C ILE A 12 3.88 8.19 -6.91
N ALA A 13 2.77 7.51 -7.20
CA ALA A 13 2.48 6.95 -8.53
C ALA A 13 2.29 8.02 -9.62
N ALA A 14 1.94 9.25 -9.24
CA ALA A 14 1.87 10.39 -10.15
C ALA A 14 3.24 11.03 -10.42
N SER A 15 4.28 10.65 -9.67
CA SER A 15 5.68 10.98 -10.01
C SER A 15 6.22 10.00 -11.06
N GLU A 16 7.43 10.23 -11.56
CA GLU A 16 8.12 9.28 -12.44
C GLU A 16 8.67 8.04 -11.69
N SER A 17 8.27 7.83 -10.43
CA SER A 17 8.72 6.69 -9.61
C SER A 17 7.80 5.48 -9.72
N THR A 18 8.37 4.28 -9.57
CA THR A 18 7.58 3.05 -9.45
C THR A 18 7.24 2.74 -8.00
N VAL A 19 5.97 2.52 -7.68
CA VAL A 19 5.50 2.27 -6.31
C VAL A 19 4.63 1.03 -6.22
N ALA A 20 4.91 0.19 -5.23
CA ALA A 20 4.10 -0.95 -4.83
C ALA A 20 3.13 -0.56 -3.70
N TYR A 21 2.03 -1.31 -3.58
CA TYR A 21 1.05 -1.15 -2.52
C TYR A 21 0.87 -2.48 -1.78
N ALA A 22 0.85 -2.43 -0.45
CA ALA A 22 0.55 -3.59 0.38
C ALA A 22 -0.50 -3.23 1.45
N ASP A 23 -1.62 -3.95 1.45
CA ASP A 23 -2.54 -3.94 2.58
C ASP A 23 -2.02 -4.89 3.66
N LEU A 24 -1.38 -4.33 4.70
CA LEU A 24 -0.78 -5.12 5.76
C LEU A 24 -1.82 -5.91 6.55
N ASP A 25 -3.08 -5.49 6.58
CA ASP A 25 -4.13 -6.26 7.22
C ASP A 25 -4.48 -7.52 6.44
N GLN A 26 -4.43 -7.47 5.11
CA GLN A 26 -4.53 -8.66 4.27
C GLN A 26 -3.33 -9.60 4.48
N LEU A 27 -2.11 -9.04 4.57
CA LEU A 27 -0.91 -9.84 4.84
C LEU A 27 -0.93 -10.50 6.23
N GLY A 28 -1.66 -9.93 7.19
CA GLY A 28 -1.73 -10.41 8.56
C GLY A 28 -3.05 -11.04 8.93
N PHE A 29 -3.89 -11.44 7.97
CA PHE A 29 -5.26 -11.90 8.24
C PHE A 29 -5.32 -13.32 8.82
N VAL A 30 -4.77 -13.48 10.02
CA VAL A 30 -4.75 -14.72 10.80
C VAL A 30 -5.65 -14.58 12.02
N ARG A 31 -6.42 -15.62 12.34
CA ARG A 31 -7.33 -15.66 13.49
C ARG A 31 -7.27 -17.02 14.20
N PRO A 32 -7.41 -17.06 15.55
CA PRO A 32 -7.46 -15.91 16.45
C PRO A 32 -6.11 -15.16 16.51
N GLU A 33 -6.14 -13.89 16.94
CA GLU A 33 -4.90 -13.13 17.15
C GLU A 33 -4.20 -13.63 18.43
N PRO A 34 -2.88 -13.86 18.40
CA PRO A 34 -2.14 -14.22 19.61
C PRO A 34 -2.16 -13.08 20.63
N ALA A 35 -2.31 -13.40 21.92
CA ALA A 35 -2.36 -12.39 22.99
C ALA A 35 -1.08 -11.55 23.06
N GLU A 36 0.06 -12.15 22.71
CA GLU A 36 1.38 -11.53 22.67
C GLU A 36 1.69 -10.80 21.35
N ASP A 37 0.80 -10.86 20.36
CA ASP A 37 0.90 -10.11 19.10
C ASP A 37 -0.47 -9.61 18.62
N PRO A 38 -1.13 -8.71 19.38
CA PRO A 38 -2.37 -8.09 18.94
C PRO A 38 -2.19 -7.44 17.56
N GLY A 39 -3.14 -7.66 16.66
CA GLY A 39 -3.07 -7.17 15.28
C GLY A 39 -2.10 -7.93 14.36
N ASN A 40 -1.53 -9.06 14.79
CA ASN A 40 -0.66 -9.95 14.01
C ASN A 40 0.58 -9.26 13.40
N HIS A 41 1.15 -8.27 14.07
CA HIS A 41 2.25 -7.47 13.54
C HIS A 41 3.50 -8.29 13.19
N ARG A 42 3.76 -9.39 13.92
CA ARG A 42 4.86 -10.30 13.59
C ARG A 42 4.63 -11.01 12.26
N THR A 43 3.41 -11.45 11.99
CA THR A 43 3.03 -12.08 10.70
C THR A 43 3.09 -11.07 9.57
N LYS A 44 2.53 -9.87 9.78
CA LYS A 44 2.57 -8.75 8.81
C LYS A 44 3.99 -8.41 8.40
N ALA A 45 4.89 -8.24 9.37
CA ALA A 45 6.28 -7.89 9.12
C ALA A 45 7.03 -9.01 8.37
N ARG A 46 6.82 -10.28 8.74
CA ARG A 46 7.41 -11.43 8.02
C ARG A 46 6.94 -11.52 6.58
N ASN A 47 5.63 -11.36 6.35
CA ASN A 47 5.07 -11.41 5.01
C ASN A 47 5.53 -10.22 4.16
N LEU A 48 5.64 -9.02 4.76
CA LEU A 48 6.22 -7.86 4.09
C LEU A 48 7.67 -8.11 3.66
N ALA A 49 8.51 -8.67 4.54
CA ALA A 49 9.89 -9.03 4.22
C ALA A 49 9.98 -10.03 3.07
N ALA A 50 9.03 -10.96 2.98
CA ALA A 50 9.00 -11.98 1.92
C ALA A 50 8.60 -11.40 0.55
N ILE A 51 7.67 -10.44 0.50
CA ILE A 51 7.16 -9.88 -0.76
C ILE A 51 7.98 -8.69 -1.27
N TRP A 52 8.67 -7.97 -0.39
CA TRP A 52 9.43 -6.78 -0.78
C TRP A 52 10.50 -7.04 -1.85
N PRO A 53 11.34 -8.10 -1.75
CA PRO A 53 12.33 -8.41 -2.78
C PRO A 53 11.69 -8.65 -4.16
N THR A 54 10.50 -9.24 -4.22
CA THR A 54 9.76 -9.46 -5.46
C THR A 54 9.37 -8.11 -6.10
N PHE A 55 8.78 -7.20 -5.32
CA PHE A 55 8.45 -5.86 -5.84
C PHE A 55 9.70 -5.10 -6.29
N ARG A 56 10.82 -5.22 -5.56
CA ARG A 56 12.11 -4.62 -5.95
C ARG A 56 12.64 -5.17 -7.26
N ALA A 57 12.56 -6.49 -7.46
CA ALA A 57 12.98 -7.14 -8.70
C ALA A 57 12.14 -6.65 -9.90
N GLU A 58 10.87 -6.34 -9.70
CA GLU A 58 9.97 -5.75 -10.69
C GLU A 58 10.09 -4.21 -10.80
N GLY A 59 11.11 -3.62 -10.16
CA GLY A 59 11.45 -2.20 -10.32
C GLY A 59 10.76 -1.23 -9.36
N ALA A 60 9.96 -1.71 -8.39
CA ALA A 60 9.36 -0.80 -7.40
C ALA A 60 10.42 -0.09 -6.57
N GLU A 61 10.41 1.23 -6.52
CA GLU A 61 11.31 2.05 -5.69
C GLU A 61 10.72 2.26 -4.29
N TYR A 62 9.39 2.31 -4.20
CA TYR A 62 8.65 2.54 -2.96
C TYR A 62 7.65 1.43 -2.70
N LEU A 63 7.33 1.17 -1.44
CA LEU A 63 6.19 0.37 -1.03
C LEU A 63 5.38 1.12 0.03
N VAL A 64 4.08 1.30 -0.22
CA VAL A 64 3.16 1.98 0.70
C VAL A 64 2.27 0.96 1.40
N GLY A 65 2.23 1.02 2.73
CA GLY A 65 1.37 0.19 3.59
C GLY A 65 0.93 0.94 4.86
N ASP A 66 -0.13 0.46 5.52
CA ASP A 66 -0.65 1.02 6.78
C ASP A 66 -0.30 0.10 7.92
N VAL A 67 0.62 0.58 8.76
CA VAL A 67 1.11 -0.12 9.94
C VAL A 67 0.18 0.04 11.14
N GLY A 68 -0.89 0.84 11.03
CA GLY A 68 -1.83 1.09 12.12
C GLY A 68 -1.18 1.87 13.25
N GLU A 69 -1.01 1.23 14.41
CA GLU A 69 -0.45 1.84 15.61
C GLU A 69 1.10 1.81 15.61
N SER A 70 1.70 2.89 16.08
CA SER A 70 3.16 3.13 16.06
C SER A 70 3.99 2.13 16.86
N VAL A 71 3.39 1.41 17.81
CA VAL A 71 4.09 0.47 18.72
C VAL A 71 4.73 -0.72 17.98
N ALA A 72 4.32 -0.98 16.74
CA ALA A 72 4.85 -2.07 15.94
C ALA A 72 6.01 -1.68 15.00
N LEU A 73 6.42 -0.41 14.95
CA LEU A 73 7.32 0.12 13.93
C LEU A 73 8.67 -0.63 13.86
N GLU A 74 9.26 -0.92 15.02
CA GLU A 74 10.55 -1.64 15.08
C GLU A 74 10.51 -2.99 14.39
N ARG A 75 9.36 -3.68 14.39
CA ARG A 75 9.22 -4.99 13.73
C ARG A 75 9.34 -4.85 12.21
N TYR A 76 8.77 -3.79 11.65
CA TYR A 76 8.84 -3.52 10.22
C TYR A 76 10.23 -3.04 9.80
N VAL A 77 10.88 -2.20 10.61
CA VAL A 77 12.27 -1.78 10.36
C VAL A 77 13.21 -2.98 10.34
N ARG A 78 13.09 -3.90 11.32
CA ARG A 78 13.92 -5.12 11.35
C ARG A 78 13.61 -6.08 10.21
N ALA A 79 12.37 -6.08 9.71
CA ALA A 79 11.93 -6.98 8.65
C ALA A 79 12.44 -6.56 7.26
N VAL A 80 12.71 -5.26 7.05
CA VAL A 80 13.18 -4.72 5.77
C VAL A 80 14.42 -3.86 6.04
N PRO A 81 15.58 -4.46 6.36
CA PRO A 81 16.78 -3.72 6.79
C PRO A 81 17.38 -2.85 5.70
N ASP A 82 17.18 -3.21 4.43
CA ASP A 82 17.70 -2.47 3.27
C ASP A 82 16.75 -1.34 2.80
N GLY A 83 15.63 -1.13 3.50
CA GLY A 83 14.63 -0.13 3.15
C GLY A 83 14.67 1.09 4.06
N ASP A 84 14.67 2.28 3.46
CA ASP A 84 14.46 3.53 4.19
C ASP A 84 12.98 3.67 4.58
N LEU A 85 12.69 3.50 5.88
CA LEU A 85 11.33 3.55 6.38
C LEU A 85 10.88 4.99 6.68
N THR A 86 9.88 5.48 5.95
CA THR A 86 9.25 6.77 6.20
C THR A 86 7.85 6.60 6.81
N LEU A 87 7.63 7.13 8.02
CA LEU A 87 6.32 7.09 8.67
C LEU A 87 5.49 8.35 8.35
N CYS A 88 4.42 8.17 7.58
CA CYS A 88 3.49 9.25 7.23
C CYS A 88 2.23 9.20 8.09
N ARG A 89 2.06 10.14 9.02
CA ARG A 89 0.79 10.28 9.77
C ARG A 89 -0.22 11.08 8.95
N LEU A 90 -1.27 10.40 8.49
CA LEU A 90 -2.34 11.03 7.74
C LEU A 90 -3.38 11.64 8.68
N ARG A 91 -3.78 12.89 8.40
CA ARG A 91 -4.76 13.63 9.18
C ARG A 91 -5.96 13.97 8.30
N ALA A 92 -7.15 13.84 8.85
CA ALA A 92 -8.39 14.24 8.22
C ALA A 92 -9.31 14.82 9.31
N GLY A 93 -10.03 15.89 8.97
CA GLY A 93 -11.03 16.46 9.87
C GLY A 93 -12.25 15.53 9.99
N PRO A 94 -13.10 15.70 11.02
CA PRO A 94 -14.29 14.86 11.23
C PRO A 94 -15.22 14.81 10.01
N GLY A 95 -15.46 15.94 9.33
CA GLY A 95 -16.31 15.98 8.14
C GLY A 95 -15.78 15.14 6.98
N GLU A 96 -14.47 15.18 6.75
CA GLU A 96 -13.77 14.38 5.73
C GLU A 96 -13.86 12.87 6.06
N LEU A 97 -13.68 12.52 7.33
CA LEU A 97 -13.82 11.12 7.78
C LEU A 97 -15.25 10.60 7.58
N THR A 98 -16.25 11.40 7.94
CA THR A 98 -17.66 11.06 7.72
C THR A 98 -17.96 10.87 6.25
N ALA A 99 -17.54 11.80 5.38
CA ALA A 99 -17.75 11.70 3.94
C ALA A 99 -17.17 10.40 3.36
N ARG A 100 -15.94 10.03 3.79
CA ARG A 100 -15.28 8.80 3.35
C ARG A 100 -15.97 7.53 3.86
N ILE A 101 -16.52 7.54 5.07
CA ILE A 101 -17.28 6.39 5.59
C ILE A 101 -18.57 6.20 4.78
N LEU A 102 -19.29 7.30 4.52
CA LEU A 102 -20.53 7.26 3.73
C LEU A 102 -20.28 6.82 2.28
N ALA A 103 -19.22 7.29 1.64
CA ALA A 103 -18.85 6.88 0.28
C ALA A 103 -18.58 5.36 0.19
N ARG A 104 -17.89 4.78 1.19
CA ARG A 104 -17.69 3.33 1.25
C ARG A 104 -19.00 2.57 1.41
N GLY A 105 -19.92 3.06 2.24
CA GLY A 105 -21.22 2.43 2.45
C GLY A 105 -22.09 2.39 1.20
N ARG A 106 -21.90 3.34 0.27
CA ARG A 106 -22.59 3.37 -1.02
C ARG A 106 -21.89 2.55 -2.12
N GLY A 107 -20.64 2.14 -1.89
CA GLY A 107 -19.84 1.48 -2.92
C GLY A 107 -19.30 2.44 -3.98
N ASP A 108 -19.10 3.74 -3.64
CA ASP A 108 -18.57 4.78 -4.54
C ASP A 108 -17.05 4.59 -4.85
N GLY A 109 -16.57 3.34 -4.92
CA GLY A 109 -15.22 3.01 -5.33
C GLY A 109 -15.06 3.17 -6.85
N LYS A 110 -13.83 3.41 -7.29
CA LYS A 110 -13.52 3.41 -8.73
C LYS A 110 -13.84 2.04 -9.35
N THR A 111 -14.38 2.02 -10.56
CA THR A 111 -14.60 0.78 -11.30
C THR A 111 -13.27 0.19 -11.77
N VAL A 112 -13.28 -1.08 -12.17
CA VAL A 112 -12.09 -1.74 -12.73
C VAL A 112 -11.60 -1.00 -13.98
N GLU A 113 -12.52 -0.52 -14.80
CA GLU A 113 -12.23 0.26 -16.01
C GLU A 113 -11.55 1.59 -15.67
N GLU A 114 -12.05 2.30 -14.66
CA GLU A 114 -11.46 3.56 -14.19
C GLU A 114 -10.07 3.38 -13.56
N ILE A 115 -9.81 2.22 -12.95
CA ILE A 115 -8.50 1.85 -12.40
C ILE A 115 -7.53 1.45 -13.52
N ALA A 116 -7.99 0.70 -14.52
CA ALA A 116 -7.16 0.16 -15.58
C ALA A 116 -6.82 1.18 -16.69
N ALA A 117 -7.65 2.20 -16.90
CA ALA A 117 -7.47 3.15 -18.00
C ALA A 117 -6.06 3.79 -18.09
N PRO A 118 -5.43 4.25 -16.99
CA PRO A 118 -4.07 4.80 -17.04
C PRO A 118 -3.01 3.74 -17.35
N LEU A 119 -3.19 2.51 -16.87
CA LEU A 119 -2.27 1.39 -17.11
C LEU A 119 -2.32 0.92 -18.57
N LEU A 120 -3.53 0.83 -19.14
CA LEU A 120 -3.76 0.49 -20.54
C LEU A 120 -3.18 1.54 -21.50
N ALA A 121 -3.27 2.82 -21.15
CA ALA A 121 -2.64 3.90 -21.92
C ALA A 121 -1.10 3.75 -21.95
N ARG A 122 -0.48 3.34 -20.83
CA ARG A 122 0.97 3.09 -20.77
C ARG A 122 1.38 1.87 -21.61
N LEU A 123 0.65 0.76 -21.53
CA LEU A 123 0.91 -0.46 -22.31
C LEU A 123 0.79 -0.25 -23.82
N THR A 124 -0.16 0.58 -24.25
CA THR A 124 -0.37 0.89 -25.68
C THR A 124 0.63 1.93 -26.20
N SER A 125 1.17 2.80 -25.33
CA SER A 125 2.21 3.78 -25.70
C SER A 125 3.64 3.20 -25.79
N GLY A 126 3.92 2.08 -25.12
CA GLY A 126 5.24 1.44 -25.09
C GLY A 126 5.56 0.47 -26.24
N SER A 127 4.63 0.22 -27.16
CA SER A 127 4.74 -0.81 -28.21
C SER A 127 5.44 -0.38 -29.50
N LYS A 128 6.16 0.76 -29.51
CA LYS A 128 7.11 1.07 -30.60
C LYS A 128 8.47 0.41 -30.31
N LEU A 129 8.50 -0.92 -30.31
CA LEU A 129 9.75 -1.66 -30.51
C LEU A 129 10.06 -1.62 -32.01
N SER A 130 11.17 -0.96 -32.32
CA SER A 130 11.82 -0.95 -33.64
C SER A 130 12.06 -2.38 -34.10
N SER A 131 11.49 -2.76 -35.25
CA SER A 131 11.99 -3.92 -35.99
C SER A 131 13.33 -3.56 -36.66
N PRO A 132 14.26 -4.51 -36.79
CA PRO A 132 15.48 -4.34 -37.57
C PRO A 132 15.22 -4.26 -39.07
#